data_AF-A0A8J7LV45-F1
#
_entry.id   AF-A0A8J7LV45-F1
#
_cell.length_a   1.000
_cell.length_b   1.000
_cell.length_c   1.000
_cell.angle_alpha   90.00
_cell.angle_beta   90.00
_cell.angle_gamma   90.00
#
_symmetry.space_group_name_H-M   'P 1'
#
loop_
_entity.id
_entity.type
_entity.pdbx_description
1 polymer ?
#
loop_
_entity_poly.entity_id
_entity_poly.type
_entity_poly.pdbx_seq_one_letter_code
_entity_poly.pdbx_strand_id
1 'polypeptide(L)'
;MAEDDRNKLEKLKLASDEAFVLYPKSCSHAVWYVIKQYNPDQPYLVANDLVEMISSSPDWEEVSLSELSALANRGTLVVGGAKERVHGHVITVYPGDEKPRGGYFFLSSKSGKTSFMREDGMYARAMSTSRGGYAGAISKGDKTVRDPWGGLAFKEVRFWKFVGKNRDNADDDPLSLTTRWERGARTITQIVIPTRNPEAIKRWRLESDPTQPILMQTDIHVRWQR
;
A
#
# COMPACT_ATOMS: atom_id res chain seq x y z
N MET A 1 -12.23 -0.24 18.01
CA MET A 1 -11.48 -0.70 16.83
C MET A 1 -11.34 -2.20 16.93
N ALA A 2 -11.64 -2.95 15.87
CA ALA A 2 -11.47 -4.41 15.86
C ALA A 2 -9.97 -4.77 15.95
N GLU A 3 -9.65 -5.99 16.39
CA GLU A 3 -8.26 -6.44 16.52
C GLU A 3 -7.52 -6.44 15.17
N ASP A 4 -8.20 -6.87 14.11
CA ASP A 4 -7.69 -6.86 12.74
C ASP A 4 -7.34 -5.43 12.25
N ASP A 5 -8.21 -4.46 12.51
CA ASP A 5 -7.95 -3.05 12.19
C ASP A 5 -6.72 -2.51 12.93
N ARG A 6 -6.51 -2.93 14.19
CA ARG A 6 -5.35 -2.53 14.98
C ARG A 6 -4.05 -3.09 14.39
N ASN A 7 -4.04 -4.37 14.00
CA ASN A 7 -2.87 -4.98 13.38
C ASN A 7 -2.53 -4.31 12.04
N LYS A 8 -3.54 -4.02 11.22
CA LYS A 8 -3.36 -3.29 9.95
C LYS A 8 -2.82 -1.88 10.18
N LEU A 9 -3.35 -1.17 11.18
CA LEU A 9 -2.88 0.15 11.58
C LEU A 9 -1.41 0.12 11.98
N GLU A 10 -1.02 -0.83 12.84
CA GLU A 10 0.37 -1.00 13.28
C GLU A 10 1.30 -1.34 12.11
N LYS A 11 0.88 -2.23 11.20
CA LYS A 11 1.62 -2.55 9.96
C LYS A 11 1.87 -1.30 9.13
N LEU A 12 0.85 -0.48 8.87
CA LEU A 12 0.99 0.75 8.09
C LEU A 12 1.94 1.76 8.76
N LYS A 13 1.80 1.92 10.08
CA LYS A 13 2.62 2.83 10.87
C LYS A 13 4.09 2.41 10.85
N LEU A 14 4.37 1.13 11.11
CA LEU A 14 5.71 0.57 11.10
C LEU A 14 6.37 0.72 9.73
N ALA A 15 5.67 0.32 8.67
CA ALA A 15 6.17 0.42 7.30
C ALA A 15 6.51 1.88 6.92
N SER A 16 5.66 2.82 7.32
CA SER A 16 5.88 4.26 7.09
C SER A 16 7.08 4.78 7.88
N ASP A 17 7.21 4.37 9.14
CA ASP A 17 8.30 4.77 10.01
C ASP A 17 9.65 4.27 9.48
N GLU A 18 9.71 3.03 9.02
CA GLU A 18 10.89 2.41 8.42
C GLU A 18 11.24 3.05 7.07
N ALA A 19 10.25 3.27 6.20
CA ALA A 19 10.43 3.94 4.91
C ALA A 19 11.08 5.32 5.07
N PHE A 20 10.65 6.09 6.08
CA PHE A 20 11.20 7.40 6.37
C PHE A 20 12.70 7.34 6.73
N VAL A 21 13.09 6.34 7.53
CA VAL A 21 14.48 6.15 7.98
C VAL A 21 15.36 5.60 6.86
N LEU A 22 14.86 4.63 6.10
CA LEU A 22 15.61 3.95 5.03
C LEU A 22 15.82 4.83 3.80
N TYR A 23 14.84 5.68 3.47
CA TYR A 23 14.84 6.49 2.25
C TYR A 23 14.60 7.99 2.52
N PRO A 24 15.42 8.63 3.36
CA PRO A 24 15.17 9.99 3.85
C PRO A 24 15.24 11.07 2.76
N LYS A 25 15.79 10.75 1.59
CA LYS A 25 15.99 11.66 0.46
C LYS A 25 15.32 11.20 -0.84
N SER A 26 14.36 10.27 -0.75
CA SER A 26 13.67 9.75 -1.94
C SER A 26 12.21 9.36 -1.63
N CYS A 27 11.28 10.23 -2.03
CA CYS A 27 9.83 9.99 -1.88
C CYS A 27 9.40 8.69 -2.56
N SER A 28 9.85 8.45 -3.79
CA SER A 28 9.47 7.26 -4.55
C SER A 28 9.96 5.96 -3.91
N HIS A 29 11.19 5.90 -3.39
CA HIS A 29 11.66 4.71 -2.69
C HIS A 29 10.94 4.52 -1.35
N ALA A 30 10.69 5.60 -0.60
CA ALA A 30 9.96 5.54 0.65
C ALA A 30 8.54 4.98 0.43
N VAL A 31 7.79 5.53 -0.53
CA VAL A 31 6.43 5.05 -0.85
C VAL A 31 6.48 3.62 -1.41
N TRP A 32 7.42 3.30 -2.30
CA TRP A 32 7.59 1.94 -2.81
C TRP A 32 7.84 0.92 -1.68
N TYR A 33 8.64 1.27 -0.68
CA TYR A 33 8.87 0.42 0.48
C TYR A 33 7.58 0.09 1.22
N VAL A 34 6.71 1.09 1.43
CA VAL A 34 5.41 0.88 2.06
C VAL A 34 4.51 0.01 1.17
N ILE A 35 4.43 0.29 -0.14
CA ILE A 35 3.59 -0.49 -1.06
C ILE A 35 4.00 -1.97 -1.06
N LYS A 36 5.30 -2.28 -1.00
CA LYS A 36 5.79 -3.65 -0.95
C LYS A 36 5.31 -4.45 0.25
N GLN A 37 4.92 -3.79 1.34
CA GLN A 37 4.32 -4.47 2.49
C GLN A 37 2.88 -4.93 2.20
N TYR A 38 2.30 -4.58 1.06
CA TYR A 38 0.94 -4.96 0.66
C TYR A 38 0.93 -5.67 -0.70
N ASN A 39 1.88 -5.32 -1.57
CA ASN A 39 2.14 -5.95 -2.86
C ASN A 39 3.64 -6.22 -3.01
N PRO A 40 4.14 -7.40 -2.56
CA PRO A 40 5.55 -7.74 -2.63
C PRO A 40 6.16 -7.71 -4.04
N ASP A 41 5.33 -7.90 -5.06
CA ASP A 41 5.74 -7.94 -6.47
C ASP A 41 5.83 -6.54 -7.10
N GLN A 42 5.49 -5.47 -6.37
CA GLN A 42 5.53 -4.10 -6.89
C GLN A 42 6.95 -3.70 -7.35
N PRO A 43 7.18 -3.45 -8.65
CA PRO A 43 8.46 -2.93 -9.10
C PRO A 43 8.66 -1.49 -8.60
N TYR A 44 9.92 -1.12 -8.41
CA TYR A 44 10.28 0.27 -8.14
C TYR A 44 9.99 1.15 -9.36
N LEU A 45 9.37 2.30 -9.12
CA LEU A 45 9.09 3.34 -10.10
C LEU A 45 9.45 4.71 -9.50
N VAL A 46 9.90 5.64 -10.34
CA VAL A 46 10.04 7.05 -9.91
C VAL A 46 8.67 7.69 -9.71
N ALA A 47 8.59 8.81 -8.99
CA ALA A 47 7.31 9.38 -8.54
C ALA A 47 6.28 9.61 -9.66
N ASN A 48 6.69 10.13 -10.82
CA ASN A 48 5.79 10.33 -11.95
C ASN A 48 5.22 9.01 -12.50
N ASP A 49 6.09 8.01 -12.69
CA ASP A 49 5.71 6.71 -13.23
C ASP A 49 4.87 5.92 -12.22
N LEU A 50 5.15 6.10 -10.92
CA LEU A 50 4.37 5.51 -9.85
C LEU A 50 2.95 6.06 -9.83
N VAL A 51 2.78 7.38 -9.98
CA VAL A 51 1.43 7.99 -10.08
C VAL A 51 0.69 7.47 -11.31
N GLU A 52 1.36 7.39 -12.47
CA GLU A 52 0.76 6.85 -13.70
C GLU A 52 0.27 5.40 -13.50
N MET A 53 1.13 4.56 -12.94
CA MET A 53 0.81 3.14 -12.69
C MET A 53 -0.34 3.00 -11.69
N ILE A 54 -0.29 3.72 -10.56
CA ILE A 54 -1.37 3.67 -9.55
C ILE A 54 -2.69 4.14 -10.17
N SER A 55 -2.68 5.25 -10.92
CA SER A 55 -3.90 5.83 -11.50
C SER A 55 -4.58 4.96 -12.56
N SER A 56 -3.84 4.02 -13.16
CA SER A 56 -4.34 3.13 -14.22
C SER A 56 -4.51 1.68 -13.74
N SER A 57 -4.10 1.36 -12.52
CA SER A 57 -4.13 -0.01 -11.99
C SER A 57 -5.47 -0.34 -11.34
N PRO A 58 -6.03 -1.53 -11.60
CA PRO A 58 -7.26 -1.98 -10.94
C PRO A 58 -7.06 -2.31 -9.45
N ASP A 59 -5.81 -2.40 -8.97
CA ASP A 59 -5.51 -2.65 -7.55
C ASP A 59 -5.60 -1.38 -6.69
N TRP A 60 -5.97 -0.24 -7.29
CA TRP A 60 -6.03 1.06 -6.66
C TRP A 60 -7.35 1.76 -6.97
N GLU A 61 -7.93 2.39 -5.95
CA GLU A 61 -9.17 3.15 -6.09
C GLU A 61 -8.93 4.58 -5.61
N GLU A 62 -9.30 5.57 -6.42
CA GLU A 62 -9.18 6.97 -6.04
C GLU A 62 -10.12 7.31 -4.87
N VAL A 63 -9.63 8.09 -3.91
CA VAL A 63 -10.36 8.49 -2.69
C VAL A 63 -10.29 9.99 -2.45
N SER A 64 -11.28 10.51 -1.74
CA SER A 64 -11.38 11.93 -1.42
C SER A 64 -10.53 12.33 -0.21
N LEU A 65 -10.22 13.63 -0.10
CA LEU A 65 -9.48 14.19 1.04
C LEU A 65 -10.14 13.92 2.39
N SER A 66 -11.48 13.94 2.44
CA SER A 66 -12.26 13.72 3.67
C SER A 66 -12.18 12.29 4.22
N GLU A 67 -11.73 11.34 3.42
CA GLU A 67 -11.66 9.92 3.83
C GLU A 67 -10.29 9.51 4.36
N LEU A 68 -9.25 10.30 4.09
CA LEU A 68 -7.86 9.90 4.24
C LEU A 68 -7.50 9.50 5.68
N SER A 69 -7.85 10.33 6.68
CA SER A 69 -7.53 10.03 8.09
C SER A 69 -8.27 8.77 8.55
N ALA A 70 -9.55 8.63 8.21
CA ALA A 70 -10.33 7.45 8.59
C ALA A 70 -9.80 6.16 7.95
N LEU A 71 -9.38 6.21 6.68
CA LEU A 71 -8.77 5.06 5.99
C LEU A 71 -7.43 4.66 6.62
N ALA A 72 -6.53 5.63 6.83
CA ALA A 72 -5.23 5.36 7.44
C ALA A 72 -5.35 4.83 8.88
N ASN A 73 -6.33 5.31 9.65
CA ASN A 73 -6.62 4.84 11.00
C ASN A 73 -7.19 3.41 11.07
N ARG A 74 -7.69 2.89 9.94
CA ARG A 74 -8.05 1.46 9.77
C ARG A 74 -6.90 0.64 9.17
N GLY A 75 -5.72 1.23 9.01
CA GLY A 75 -4.55 0.57 8.40
C GLY A 75 -4.64 0.39 6.89
N THR A 76 -5.59 1.03 6.22
CA THR A 76 -5.67 1.04 4.76
C THR A 76 -4.49 1.84 4.20
N LEU A 77 -3.70 1.21 3.33
CA LEU A 77 -2.65 1.93 2.58
C LEU A 77 -3.30 2.94 1.64
N VAL A 78 -2.96 4.21 1.81
CA VAL A 78 -3.34 5.29 0.89
C VAL A 78 -2.08 6.02 0.44
N VAL A 79 -1.92 6.14 -0.88
CA VAL A 79 -0.83 6.88 -1.52
C VAL A 79 -1.39 8.17 -2.11
N GLY A 80 -0.74 9.29 -1.79
CA GLY A 80 -1.02 10.59 -2.42
C GLY A 80 0.08 10.96 -3.39
N GLY A 81 -0.25 11.58 -4.51
CA GLY A 81 0.77 12.00 -5.45
C GLY A 81 0.30 13.00 -6.49
N ALA A 82 1.27 13.73 -7.03
CA ALA A 82 1.08 14.59 -8.19
C ALA A 82 2.28 14.46 -9.12
N LYS A 83 2.01 14.34 -10.42
CA LYS A 83 3.03 14.37 -11.47
C LYS A 83 3.52 15.80 -11.65
N GLU A 84 4.82 15.96 -11.90
CA GLU A 84 5.40 17.23 -12.31
C GLU A 84 6.30 17.06 -13.54
N ARG A 85 6.60 18.15 -14.25
CA ARG A 85 7.38 18.12 -15.50
C ARG A 85 8.74 17.46 -15.36
N VAL A 86 9.39 17.59 -14.20
CA VAL A 86 10.75 17.08 -13.97
C VAL A 86 10.73 15.95 -12.94
N HIS A 87 10.22 16.21 -11.74
CA HIS A 87 10.18 15.23 -10.65
C HIS A 87 8.87 15.41 -9.88
N GLY A 88 7.92 14.48 -10.05
CA GLY A 88 6.72 14.45 -9.21
C GLY A 88 7.04 14.17 -7.75
N HIS A 89 6.00 14.23 -6.91
CA HIS A 89 6.11 13.93 -5.49
C HIS A 89 5.01 12.96 -5.08
N VAL A 90 5.37 11.99 -4.24
CA VAL A 90 4.48 10.96 -3.70
C VAL A 90 4.65 10.87 -2.20
N ILE A 91 3.57 10.55 -1.50
CA ILE A 91 3.50 10.40 -0.05
C ILE A 91 2.63 9.20 0.32
N THR A 92 2.77 8.72 1.55
CA THR A 92 1.81 7.82 2.18
C THR A 92 0.99 8.60 3.20
N VAL A 93 -0.32 8.37 3.27
CA VAL A 93 -1.15 8.93 4.34
C VAL A 93 -0.78 8.22 5.64
N TYR A 94 -0.35 8.99 6.64
CA TYR A 94 0.11 8.46 7.91
C TYR A 94 -1.06 8.36 8.90
N PRO A 95 -1.14 7.29 9.71
CA PRO A 95 -2.21 7.18 10.70
C PRO A 95 -2.17 8.26 11.78
N GLY A 96 -3.35 8.72 12.19
CA GLY A 96 -3.59 9.67 13.26
C GLY A 96 -4.68 10.68 12.92
N ASP A 97 -5.09 11.43 13.95
CA ASP A 97 -6.09 12.49 13.81
C ASP A 97 -5.63 13.56 12.84
N GLU A 98 -6.59 14.13 12.12
CA GLU A 98 -6.35 15.31 11.30
C GLU A 98 -5.76 16.43 12.15
N LYS A 99 -4.90 17.22 11.51
CA LYS A 99 -4.28 18.38 12.14
C LYS A 99 -4.21 19.54 11.13
N PRO A 100 -4.03 20.79 11.58
CA PRO A 100 -3.74 21.86 10.65
C PRO A 100 -2.45 21.58 9.89
N ARG A 101 -2.40 22.01 8.63
CA ARG A 101 -1.13 22.10 7.91
C ARG A 101 -0.30 23.24 8.51
N GLY A 102 1.00 23.29 8.23
CA GLY A 102 1.86 24.33 8.80
C GLY A 102 2.13 24.12 10.29
N GLY A 103 2.34 25.21 11.03
CA GLY A 103 2.69 25.15 12.46
C GLY A 103 4.16 24.85 12.72
N TYR A 104 5.03 25.02 11.71
CA TYR A 104 6.46 24.74 11.81
C TYR A 104 7.32 25.86 11.21
N PHE A 105 8.55 25.96 11.71
CA PHE A 105 9.57 26.83 11.15
C PHE A 105 10.26 26.16 9.97
N PHE A 106 10.59 26.95 8.95
CA PHE A 106 11.35 26.50 7.79
C PHE A 106 12.34 27.56 7.32
N LEU A 107 13.43 27.13 6.70
CA LEU A 107 14.37 28.03 6.04
C LEU A 107 13.79 28.43 4.68
N SER A 108 13.47 29.71 4.50
CA SER A 108 13.01 30.22 3.22
C SER A 108 14.14 30.20 2.20
N SER A 109 13.96 29.46 1.10
CA SER A 109 14.93 29.43 -0.01
C SER A 109 15.09 30.78 -0.71
N LYS A 110 14.08 31.66 -0.61
CA LYS A 110 14.12 33.00 -1.23
C LYS A 110 14.91 34.00 -0.40
N SER A 111 14.76 33.95 0.93
CA SER A 111 15.33 34.96 1.83
C SER A 111 16.51 34.46 2.67
N GLY A 112 16.76 33.14 2.71
CA GLY A 112 17.76 32.53 3.58
C GLY A 112 17.45 32.67 5.07
N LYS A 113 16.23 33.11 5.42
CA LYS A 113 15.80 33.34 6.82
C LYS A 113 14.80 32.29 7.25
N THR A 114 14.88 31.93 8.53
CA THR A 114 13.83 31.15 9.19
C THR A 114 12.51 31.91 9.12
N SER A 115 11.47 31.23 8.64
CA SER A 115 10.11 31.74 8.51
C SER A 115 9.15 30.74 9.15
N PHE A 116 8.01 31.22 9.64
CA PHE A 116 6.96 30.38 10.22
C PHE A 116 5.88 30.08 9.17
N MET A 117 5.56 28.81 8.97
CA MET A 117 4.41 28.41 8.14
C MET A 117 3.15 28.54 8.99
N ARG A 118 2.27 29.47 8.61
CA ARG A 118 0.98 29.65 9.30
C ARG A 118 0.14 28.38 9.21
N GLU A 119 -0.60 28.14 10.28
CA GLU A 119 -1.57 27.07 10.33
C GLU A 119 -2.81 27.42 9.51
N ASP A 120 -3.28 26.45 8.71
CA ASP A 120 -4.55 26.55 8.00
C ASP A 120 -5.19 25.16 7.83
N GLY A 121 -6.51 25.13 7.66
CA GLY A 121 -7.30 23.92 7.38
C GLY A 121 -7.16 22.79 8.40
N MET A 122 -7.70 21.62 8.05
CA MET A 122 -7.51 20.37 8.77
C MET A 122 -7.29 19.29 7.71
N TYR A 123 -6.23 18.51 7.88
CA TYR A 123 -5.79 17.54 6.88
C TYR A 123 -5.25 16.29 7.54
N ALA A 124 -5.40 15.15 6.87
CA ALA A 124 -4.75 13.91 7.25
C ALA A 124 -3.21 14.07 7.31
N ARG A 125 -2.57 13.27 8.16
CA ARG A 125 -1.11 13.25 8.32
C ARG A 125 -0.44 12.54 7.15
N ALA A 126 0.84 12.81 6.94
CA ALA A 126 1.61 12.19 5.87
C ALA A 126 2.97 11.68 6.34
N MET A 127 3.38 10.55 5.76
CA MET A 127 4.78 10.18 5.65
C MET A 127 5.28 10.65 4.29
N SER A 128 6.35 11.45 4.31
CA SER A 128 6.93 12.06 3.12
C SER A 128 8.43 12.21 3.33
N THR A 129 9.21 11.88 2.32
CA THR A 129 10.64 12.19 2.25
C THR A 129 10.92 12.94 0.96
N SER A 130 11.98 13.72 0.88
CA SER A 130 12.29 14.45 -0.35
C SER A 130 13.78 14.66 -0.50
N ARG A 131 14.24 14.69 -1.75
CA ARG A 131 15.61 15.13 -2.07
C ARG A 131 15.79 16.63 -1.80
N GLY A 132 14.71 17.40 -1.94
CA GLY A 132 14.71 18.84 -1.71
C GLY A 132 14.71 19.18 -0.22
N GLY A 133 15.25 20.35 0.12
CA GLY A 133 15.28 20.87 1.50
C GLY A 133 13.98 21.54 1.96
N TYR A 134 12.89 21.43 1.21
CA TYR A 134 11.62 22.06 1.60
C TYR A 134 11.02 21.29 2.79
N ALA A 135 10.94 21.95 3.94
CA ALA A 135 10.51 21.34 5.20
C ALA A 135 9.12 20.68 5.12
N GLY A 136 8.20 21.23 4.31
CA GLY A 136 6.86 20.66 4.14
C GLY A 136 6.84 19.28 3.48
N ALA A 137 7.87 18.94 2.70
CA ALA A 137 7.99 17.66 2.00
C ALA A 137 8.71 16.57 2.82
N ILE A 138 9.07 16.85 4.09
CA ILE A 138 9.75 15.91 4.98
C ILE A 138 8.90 15.74 6.24
N SER A 139 8.32 14.56 6.41
CA SER A 139 7.36 14.26 7.48
C SER A 139 7.37 12.79 7.88
N LYS A 140 7.35 12.54 9.19
CA LYS A 140 7.11 11.23 9.79
C LYS A 140 5.77 11.27 10.56
N GLY A 141 4.72 11.76 9.92
CA GLY A 141 3.40 11.99 10.52
C GLY A 141 3.25 13.30 11.30
N ASP A 142 4.31 14.13 11.36
CA ASP A 142 4.30 15.44 12.01
C ASP A 142 3.70 16.54 11.11
N LYS A 143 3.65 16.32 9.79
CA LYS A 143 3.02 17.20 8.80
C LYS A 143 1.88 16.49 8.08
N THR A 144 1.12 17.28 7.35
CA THR A 144 -0.09 16.83 6.66
C THR A 144 0.18 16.45 5.22
N VAL A 145 -0.79 15.76 4.61
CA VAL A 145 -0.84 15.55 3.16
C VAL A 145 -0.82 16.87 2.38
N ARG A 146 -1.11 18.02 3.00
CA ARG A 146 -1.17 19.30 2.32
C ARG A 146 0.17 20.04 2.31
N ASP A 147 1.05 19.75 3.25
CA ASP A 147 2.31 20.48 3.47
C ASP A 147 3.37 20.37 2.36
N PRO A 148 3.51 19.23 1.64
CA PRO A 148 4.51 19.09 0.57
C PRO A 148 4.27 20.02 -0.62
N TRP A 149 3.03 20.49 -0.80
CA TRP A 149 2.62 21.22 -1.99
C TRP A 149 2.30 22.70 -1.71
N GLY A 150 2.67 23.56 -2.66
CA GLY A 150 2.25 24.97 -2.69
C GLY A 150 0.73 25.11 -2.92
N GLY A 151 0.21 26.31 -2.69
CA GLY A 151 -1.23 26.63 -2.71
C GLY A 151 -2.00 26.05 -3.90
N LEU A 152 -1.55 26.36 -5.13
CA LEU A 152 -2.19 25.88 -6.34
C LEU A 152 -1.80 24.45 -6.71
N ALA A 153 -0.57 24.03 -6.40
CA ALA A 153 -0.05 22.70 -6.74
C ALA A 153 -0.84 21.57 -6.06
N PHE A 154 -1.39 21.83 -4.86
CA PHE A 154 -2.17 20.82 -4.15
C PHE A 154 -3.46 20.40 -4.90
N LYS A 155 -3.99 21.25 -5.79
CA LYS A 155 -5.20 20.92 -6.57
C LYS A 155 -4.98 19.77 -7.55
N GLU A 156 -3.73 19.53 -7.93
CA GLU A 156 -3.34 18.43 -8.83
C GLU A 156 -3.06 17.13 -8.08
N VAL A 157 -3.06 17.16 -6.74
CA VAL A 157 -2.82 15.96 -5.93
C VAL A 157 -4.06 15.10 -5.97
N ARG A 158 -3.83 13.80 -6.14
CA ARG A 158 -4.83 12.75 -6.06
C ARG A 158 -4.37 11.70 -5.06
N PHE A 159 -5.32 10.94 -4.55
CA PHE A 159 -5.09 9.94 -3.51
C PHE A 159 -5.74 8.63 -3.91
N TRP A 160 -5.05 7.52 -3.69
CA TRP A 160 -5.56 6.19 -4.02
C TRP A 160 -5.37 5.26 -2.84
N LYS A 161 -6.44 4.55 -2.46
CA LYS A 161 -6.35 3.46 -1.51
C LYS A 161 -6.01 2.16 -2.25
N PHE A 162 -5.18 1.32 -1.64
CA PHE A 162 -4.91 -0.01 -2.17
C PHE A 162 -6.10 -0.93 -1.91
N VAL A 163 -6.61 -1.58 -2.96
CA VAL A 163 -7.71 -2.55 -2.94
C VAL A 163 -7.31 -3.92 -3.50
N GLY A 164 -6.07 -4.05 -3.96
CA GLY A 164 -5.53 -5.32 -4.46
C GLY A 164 -5.53 -6.41 -3.38
N LYS A 165 -5.54 -7.68 -3.82
CA LYS A 165 -5.43 -8.82 -2.89
C LYS A 165 -4.11 -8.72 -2.13
N ASN A 166 -4.18 -8.64 -0.81
CA ASN A 166 -3.02 -8.63 0.07
C ASN A 166 -2.36 -10.01 -0.01
N ARG A 167 -1.32 -10.16 -0.83
CA ARG A 167 -0.70 -11.48 -1.10
C ARG A 167 0.06 -12.05 0.10
N ASP A 168 0.13 -11.29 1.20
CA ASP A 168 0.72 -11.71 2.47
C ASP A 168 -0.23 -12.55 3.34
N ASN A 169 -1.53 -12.55 3.03
CA ASN A 169 -2.51 -13.35 3.74
C ASN A 169 -2.76 -14.66 2.97
N ALA A 170 -2.12 -15.74 3.41
CA ALA A 170 -2.53 -17.09 3.00
C ALA A 170 -3.98 -17.45 3.42
N ASP A 171 -4.62 -16.58 4.21
CA ASP A 171 -5.99 -16.72 4.72
C ASP A 171 -7.05 -15.97 3.89
N ASP A 172 -6.66 -15.16 2.89
CA ASP A 172 -7.62 -14.56 1.94
C ASP A 172 -8.00 -15.61 0.86
N ASP A 173 -8.81 -16.57 1.30
CA ASP A 173 -9.62 -17.54 0.54
C ASP A 173 -8.96 -18.25 -0.66
N PRO A 174 -8.40 -19.46 -0.46
CA PRO A 174 -7.95 -20.31 -1.56
C PRO A 174 -9.10 -20.89 -2.43
N LEU A 175 -10.38 -20.60 -2.15
CA LEU A 175 -11.53 -21.25 -2.82
C LEU A 175 -12.28 -20.39 -3.84
N SER A 176 -11.84 -19.16 -4.17
CA SER A 176 -12.61 -18.33 -5.12
C SER A 176 -12.49 -18.71 -6.62
N LEU A 177 -12.00 -19.91 -6.96
CA LEU A 177 -12.00 -20.42 -8.35
C LEU A 177 -12.54 -21.86 -8.45
N THR A 178 -13.66 -22.16 -7.80
CA THR A 178 -14.47 -23.32 -8.19
C THR A 178 -15.40 -22.94 -9.34
N THR A 179 -14.97 -23.14 -10.59
CA THR A 179 -15.91 -23.20 -11.71
C THR A 179 -16.60 -24.56 -11.68
N ARG A 180 -17.79 -24.62 -11.06
CA ARG A 180 -18.61 -25.83 -10.98
C ARG A 180 -19.28 -26.09 -12.34
N TRP A 181 -18.83 -27.12 -13.05
CA TRP A 181 -19.54 -27.67 -14.20
C TRP A 181 -20.31 -28.90 -13.76
N GLU A 182 -21.64 -28.85 -13.83
CA GLU A 182 -22.47 -30.04 -13.66
C GLU A 182 -22.72 -30.71 -15.01
N ARG A 183 -22.08 -31.87 -15.22
CA ARG A 183 -22.58 -32.90 -16.11
C ARG A 183 -22.55 -34.22 -15.36
N GLY A 184 -23.73 -34.84 -15.21
CA GLY A 184 -23.94 -36.26 -14.93
C GLY A 184 -22.97 -36.93 -13.95
N ALA A 185 -23.41 -37.06 -12.69
CA ALA A 185 -23.01 -38.08 -11.72
C ALA A 185 -21.51 -38.29 -11.39
N ARG A 186 -20.60 -37.37 -11.75
CA ARG A 186 -19.22 -37.36 -11.25
C ARG A 186 -18.74 -35.93 -10.98
N THR A 187 -18.51 -35.62 -9.71
CA THR A 187 -17.85 -34.37 -9.30
C THR A 187 -16.35 -34.50 -9.55
N ILE A 188 -15.83 -33.77 -10.54
CA ILE A 188 -14.39 -33.65 -10.77
C ILE A 188 -13.95 -32.33 -10.12
N THR A 189 -13.20 -32.42 -9.04
CA THR A 189 -12.55 -31.26 -8.41
C THR A 189 -11.18 -31.07 -9.05
N GLN A 190 -11.03 -30.05 -9.90
CA GLN A 190 -9.73 -29.67 -10.42
C GLN A 190 -9.08 -28.64 -9.48
N ILE A 191 -8.07 -29.06 -8.72
CA ILE A 191 -7.26 -28.17 -7.89
C ILE A 191 -6.12 -27.63 -8.75
N VAL A 192 -6.14 -26.35 -9.06
CA VAL A 192 -5.01 -25.66 -9.71
C VAL A 192 -4.17 -25.04 -8.61
N ILE A 193 -2.96 -25.56 -8.39
CA ILE A 193 -1.99 -25.02 -7.42
C ILE A 193 -1.10 -24.02 -8.16
N PRO A 194 -1.20 -22.70 -7.91
CA PRO A 194 -0.36 -21.72 -8.58
C PRO A 194 0.89 -21.47 -7.74
N THR A 195 1.87 -22.38 -7.74
CA THR A 195 3.17 -22.06 -7.12
C THR A 195 4.35 -22.64 -7.91
N ARG A 196 5.27 -21.77 -8.33
CA ARG A 196 6.63 -22.13 -8.81
C ARG A 196 7.63 -22.38 -7.67
N ASN A 197 7.15 -22.64 -6.45
CA ASN A 197 8.00 -22.89 -5.28
C ASN A 197 8.00 -24.39 -4.91
N PRO A 198 9.01 -25.18 -5.33
CA PRO A 198 9.08 -26.62 -5.06
C PRO A 198 9.18 -26.98 -3.57
N GLU A 199 9.56 -26.05 -2.70
CA GLU A 199 9.68 -26.31 -1.25
C GLU A 199 8.32 -26.26 -0.53
N ALA A 200 7.33 -25.53 -1.06
CA ALA A 200 5.96 -25.53 -0.53
C ALA A 200 5.26 -26.89 -0.75
N ILE A 201 5.58 -27.57 -1.85
CA ILE A 201 5.03 -28.89 -2.19
C ILE A 201 5.56 -29.98 -1.23
N LYS A 202 6.81 -29.88 -0.78
CA LYS A 202 7.39 -30.84 0.18
C LYS A 202 6.74 -30.75 1.56
N ARG A 203 6.46 -29.53 2.05
CA ARG A 203 5.80 -29.34 3.36
C ARG A 203 4.38 -29.91 3.40
N TRP A 204 3.57 -29.65 2.37
CA TRP A 204 2.21 -30.17 2.32
C TRP A 204 2.14 -31.70 2.32
N ARG A 205 3.12 -32.36 1.68
CA ARG A 205 3.21 -33.82 1.62
C ARG A 205 3.66 -34.49 2.93
N LEU A 206 4.27 -33.74 3.84
CA LEU A 206 4.77 -34.24 5.13
C LEU A 206 3.76 -34.06 6.28
N GLU A 207 2.79 -33.15 6.14
CA GLU A 207 1.81 -32.80 7.18
C GLU A 207 0.46 -33.53 7.04
N SER A 208 0.31 -34.40 6.04
CA SER A 208 -0.89 -35.23 5.88
C SER A 208 -0.75 -36.52 6.70
N ASP A 209 -1.49 -36.57 7.81
CA ASP A 209 -1.61 -37.70 8.73
C ASP A 209 -1.98 -39.00 7.99
N PRO A 210 -1.16 -40.07 8.06
CA PRO A 210 -1.41 -41.33 7.36
C PRO A 210 -2.56 -42.17 7.95
N THR A 211 -3.26 -41.71 8.99
CA THR A 211 -4.27 -42.51 9.70
C THR A 211 -5.73 -42.20 9.37
N GLN A 212 -6.02 -41.25 8.48
CA GLN A 212 -7.41 -41.03 8.03
C GLN A 212 -7.78 -41.95 6.85
N PRO A 213 -8.85 -42.78 6.96
CA PRO A 213 -9.32 -43.60 5.85
C PRO A 213 -9.99 -42.71 4.79
N ILE A 214 -9.32 -42.52 3.65
CA ILE A 214 -9.85 -41.82 2.48
C ILE A 214 -10.86 -42.76 1.78
N LEU A 215 -12.12 -42.68 2.19
CA LEU A 215 -13.25 -43.16 1.41
C LEU A 215 -13.66 -42.05 0.44
N MET A 216 -12.94 -41.92 -0.66
CA MET A 216 -13.42 -41.39 -1.94
C MET A 216 -12.28 -41.52 -2.96
N GLN A 217 -12.42 -42.44 -3.91
CA GLN A 217 -11.60 -42.45 -5.13
C GLN A 217 -11.77 -41.10 -5.83
N THR A 218 -10.77 -40.26 -5.73
CA THR A 218 -10.68 -39.01 -6.49
C THR A 218 -9.59 -39.20 -7.53
N ASP A 219 -9.99 -39.27 -8.80
CA ASP A 219 -9.07 -39.25 -9.94
C ASP A 219 -8.47 -37.85 -10.08
N ILE A 220 -7.30 -37.63 -9.48
CA ILE A 220 -6.58 -36.35 -9.58
C ILE A 220 -5.84 -36.31 -10.92
N HIS A 221 -6.34 -35.49 -11.85
CA HIS A 221 -5.63 -35.16 -13.09
C HIS A 221 -4.85 -33.85 -12.93
N VAL A 222 -3.53 -33.95 -12.80
CA VAL A 222 -2.63 -32.79 -12.81
C VAL A 222 -2.26 -32.46 -14.26
N ARG A 223 -2.66 -31.29 -14.76
CA ARG A 223 -2.15 -30.73 -16.02
C ARG A 223 -1.19 -29.58 -15.74
N TRP A 224 0.01 -29.71 -16.28
CA TRP A 224 1.02 -28.65 -16.30
C TRP A 224 0.75 -27.74 -17.50
N GLN A 225 0.53 -26.44 -17.29
CA GLN A 225 0.64 -25.45 -18.36
C GLN A 225 2.10 -24.99 -18.46
N ARG A 226 2.64 -25.02 -19.67
CA ARG A 226 3.95 -24.45 -20.01
C ARG A 226 3.85 -22.93 -20.10
#